data_AF-A0A1F9A0G9-F1
#
_entry.id   AF-A0A1F9A0G9-F1
#
_cell.length_a   1.000
_cell.length_b   1.000
_cell.length_c   1.000
_cell.angle_alpha   90.00
_cell.angle_beta   90.00
_cell.angle_gamma   90.00
#
_symmetry.space_group_name_H-M   'P 1'
#
loop_
_entity.id
_entity.type
_entity.pdbx_description
1 polymer ?
#
loop_
_entity_poly.entity_id
_entity_poly.type
_entity_poly.pdbx_seq_one_letter_code
_entity_poly.pdbx_strand_id
1 'polypeptide(L)' 'MGEEPFKSPKAKFEVFGEEMIEKEVKQSGNSGRVYLPPEWVGKHVKIIRID' A
#
# COMPACT_ATOMS: atom_id res chain seq x y z
N MET A 1 -27.48 -18.77 9.57
CA MET A 1 -26.35 -18.32 10.41
C MET A 1 -25.29 -17.87 9.43
N GLY A 2 -25.10 -16.56 9.28
CA GLY A 2 -24.24 -16.00 8.22
C GLY A 2 -22.77 -16.35 8.48
N GLU A 3 -22.08 -16.81 7.45
CA GLU A 3 -20.63 -17.04 7.52
C GLU A 3 -19.94 -15.66 7.54
N GLU A 4 -19.32 -15.31 8.66
CA GLU A 4 -18.39 -14.17 8.73
C GLU A 4 -17.21 -14.46 7.78
N PRO A 5 -16.87 -13.53 6.86
CA PRO A 5 -15.77 -13.75 5.94
C PRO A 5 -14.48 -13.94 6.75
N PHE A 6 -13.75 -14.99 6.40
CA PHE A 6 -12.46 -15.35 7.00
C PHE A 6 -11.54 -14.12 6.97
N LYS A 7 -11.46 -13.38 8.08
CA LYS A 7 -10.50 -12.28 8.20
C LYS A 7 -9.12 -12.91 8.21
N SER A 8 -8.40 -12.75 7.11
CA SER A 8 -6.97 -13.03 7.05
C SER A 8 -6.30 -12.50 8.31
N PRO A 9 -5.47 -13.29 9.01
CA PRO A 9 -4.82 -12.83 10.22
C PRO A 9 -4.06 -11.52 9.94
N LYS A 10 -4.29 -10.51 10.78
CA LYS A 10 -3.63 -9.21 10.63
C LYS A 10 -2.12 -9.40 10.73
N ALA A 11 -1.39 -9.03 9.68
CA ALA A 11 0.06 -9.05 9.68
C ALA A 11 0.62 -7.73 10.22
N LYS A 12 1.67 -7.80 11.05
CA LYS A 12 2.45 -6.63 11.47
C LYS A 12 3.72 -6.56 10.62
N PHE A 13 3.94 -5.41 9.99
CA PHE A 13 5.15 -5.12 9.24
C PHE A 13 5.96 -4.07 10.02
N GLU A 14 7.27 -4.26 10.14
CA GLU A 14 8.20 -3.29 10.72
C GLU A 14 9.26 -2.94 9.67
N VAL A 15 9.52 -1.64 9.51
CA VAL A 15 10.40 -1.11 8.47
C VAL A 15 11.10 0.14 9.00
N PHE A 16 12.39 0.26 8.71
CA PHE A 16 13.15 1.50 8.86
C PHE A 16 13.02 2.33 7.58
N GLY A 17 12.68 3.61 7.71
CA GLY A 17 12.53 4.52 6.58
C GLY A 17 12.70 5.97 7.01
N GLU A 18 12.92 6.86 6.03
CA GLU A 18 13.05 8.29 6.26
C GLU A 18 11.68 8.99 6.32
N GLU A 19 10.74 8.57 5.47
CA GLU A 19 9.40 9.17 5.33
C GLU A 19 8.35 8.10 4.98
N MET A 20 7.10 8.30 5.41
CA MET A 20 5.94 7.47 5.06
C MET A 20 4.81 8.35 4.49
N ILE A 21 4.25 7.92 3.36
CA ILE A 21 3.12 8.59 2.71
C ILE A 21 1.99 7.59 2.50
N GLU A 22 0.79 7.93 2.97
CA GLU A 22 -0.44 7.17 2.70
C GLU A 22 -1.20 7.80 1.53
N LYS A 23 -1.55 6.98 0.53
CA LYS A 23 -2.33 7.40 -0.64
C LYS A 23 -3.32 6.30 -1.01
N GLU A 24 -4.51 6.71 -1.41
CA GLU A 24 -5.48 5.80 -2.03
C GLU A 24 -5.05 5.45 -3.46
N VAL A 25 -5.12 4.15 -3.80
CA VAL A 25 -4.84 3.69 -5.16
C VAL A 25 -5.97 4.13 -6.08
N LYS A 26 -5.61 4.82 -7.18
CA LYS A 26 -6.57 5.23 -8.21
C LYS A 26 -6.51 4.29 -9.41
N GLN A 27 -7.65 4.07 -10.07
CA GLN A 27 -7.70 3.23 -11.27
C GLN A 27 -6.92 3.88 -12.43
N SER A 28 -6.23 3.06 -13.20
CA SER A 28 -5.53 3.43 -14.43
C SER A 28 -5.57 2.26 -15.40
N GLY A 29 -6.57 2.24 -16.29
CA GLY A 29 -6.79 1.10 -17.19
C GLY A 29 -7.10 -0.18 -16.40
N ASN A 30 -6.28 -1.21 -16.60
CA ASN A 30 -6.37 -2.50 -15.89
C ASN A 30 -5.50 -2.58 -14.63
N SER A 31 -4.92 -1.47 -14.17
CA SER A 31 -4.06 -1.40 -12.99
C SER A 31 -4.45 -0.29 -12.01
N GLY A 32 -3.85 -0.33 -10.82
CA GLY A 32 -3.89 0.77 -9.85
C GLY A 32 -2.63 1.63 -9.94
N ARG A 33 -2.77 2.93 -9.73
CA ARG A 33 -1.64 3.88 -9.65
C ARG A 33 -1.69 4.69 -8.36
N VAL A 34 -0.50 5.04 -7.88
CA VAL A 34 -0.25 6.03 -6.83
C VAL A 34 0.84 6.96 -7.32
N TYR A 35 0.65 8.27 -7.13
CA TYR A 35 1.65 9.28 -7.47
C TYR A 35 2.47 9.61 -6.24
N LEU A 36 3.80 9.52 -6.39
CA LEU A 36 4.78 9.81 -5.35
C LEU A 36 5.49 11.13 -5.66
N PRO A 37 6.13 11.76 -4.66
CA PRO A 37 6.88 13.00 -4.89
C PRO A 37 7.94 12.83 -6.01
N PRO A 38 8.13 13.82 -6.91
CA PRO A 38 9.09 13.73 -8.03
C PRO A 38 10.53 13.42 -7.59
N GLU A 39 10.94 13.88 -6.42
CA GLU A 39 12.25 13.63 -5.82
C GLU A 39 12.49 12.16 -5.44
N TRP A 40 11.45 11.32 -5.43
CA TRP A 40 11.57 9.87 -5.24
C TRP A 40 11.88 9.12 -6.54
N VAL A 41 11.91 9.80 -7.70
CA VAL A 41 12.30 9.17 -8.97
C VAL A 41 13.71 8.57 -8.83
N GLY A 42 13.84 7.28 -9.15
CA GLY A 42 15.09 6.53 -9.01
C GLY A 42 15.40 6.01 -7.60
N LYS A 43 14.52 6.23 -6.61
CA LYS A 43 14.65 5.66 -5.25
C LYS A 43 14.00 4.28 -5.18
N HIS A 44 14.49 3.44 -4.26
CA HIS A 44 13.87 2.16 -3.95
C HIS A 44 12.73 2.36 -2.93
N VAL A 45 11.51 2.02 -3.31
CA VAL A 45 10.31 2.15 -2.47
C VAL A 45 9.72 0.79 -2.15
N LYS A 46 9.12 0.64 -0.96
CA LYS A 46 8.30 -0.52 -0.57
C LYS A 46 6.86 -0.06 -0.41
N ILE A 47 5.91 -0.77 -1.03
CA ILE A 47 4.48 -0.51 -0.89
C ILE A 47 3.88 -1.62 -0.04
N ILE A 48 3.13 -1.25 0.99
CA ILE A 48 2.43 -2.18 1.88
C ILE A 48 0.93 -1.89 1.71
N ARG A 49 0.15 -2.88 1.25
CA ARG A 49 -1.31 -2.80 1.23
C ARG A 49 -1.84 -3.01 2.65
N ILE A 50 -2.76 -2.15 3.09
CA ILE A 50 -3.26 -2.13 4.48
C ILE A 50 -4.74 -2.47 4.64
N ASP A 51 -5.44 -2.73 3.53
CA ASP A 51 -6.87 -3.06 3.45
C ASP A 51 -7.17 -4.41 2.80
#